data_AF-E2AF77-F1
#
_entry.id   AF-E2AF77-F1
#
_cell.length_a   1.000
_cell.length_b   1.000
_cell.length_c   1.000
_cell.angle_alpha   90.00
_cell.angle_beta   90.00
_cell.angle_gamma   90.00
#
_symmetry.space_group_name_H-M   'P 1'
#
loop_
_entity.id
_entity.type
_entity.pdbx_description
1 polymer ?
#
loop_
_entity_poly.entity_id
_entity_poly.type
_entity_poly.pdbx_seq_one_letter_code
_entity_poly.pdbx_strand_id
1 'polypeptide(L)' 'KSKSKIFCSVFGCNSKACKNPDLSFHRFPEVGQVKVNHLNKFGQSELIDRRVLWERALKIGKKVTQNMRVCSLHFVEDDY' A
#
# COMPACT_ATOMS: atom_id res chain seq x y z
N LYS A 1 -17.74 -18.14 -4.92
CA LYS A 1 -16.83 -17.08 -5.45
C LYS A 1 -17.29 -15.73 -4.89
N SER A 2 -16.47 -15.06 -4.07
CA SER A 2 -16.82 -13.74 -3.53
C SER A 2 -16.87 -12.70 -4.66
N LYS A 3 -17.94 -11.89 -4.70
CA LYS A 3 -18.15 -10.79 -5.67
C LYS A 3 -17.36 -9.52 -5.32
N SER A 4 -16.32 -9.61 -4.47
CA SER A 4 -15.52 -8.45 -4.08
C SER A 4 -14.90 -7.78 -5.31
N LYS A 5 -15.37 -6.57 -5.61
CA LYS A 5 -14.86 -5.70 -6.69
C LYS A 5 -13.55 -5.01 -6.27
N ILE A 6 -12.71 -5.69 -5.49
CA ILE A 6 -11.46 -5.13 -4.97
C ILE A 6 -10.36 -5.35 -6.01
N PHE A 7 -9.69 -4.26 -6.37
CA PHE A 7 -8.58 -4.22 -7.31
C PHE A 7 -7.39 -3.48 -6.69
N CYS A 8 -6.19 -3.86 -7.11
CA CYS A 8 -4.99 -3.12 -6.74
C CYS A 8 -5.00 -1.76 -7.44
N SER A 9 -4.71 -0.70 -6.67
CA SER A 9 -4.69 0.68 -7.17
C SER A 9 -3.33 1.12 -7.71
N VAL A 10 -2.32 0.24 -7.67
CA VAL A 10 -0.97 0.51 -8.17
C VAL A 10 -0.98 0.50 -9.69
N PHE A 11 -0.30 1.47 -10.29
CA PHE A 11 -0.21 1.60 -11.74
C PHE A 11 0.42 0.34 -12.37
N GLY A 12 -0.24 -0.21 -13.39
CA GLY A 12 0.20 -1.44 -14.08
C GLY A 12 -0.14 -2.75 -13.35
N CYS A 13 -0.68 -2.71 -12.14
CA CYS A 13 -1.08 -3.91 -11.41
C CYS A 13 -2.49 -4.36 -11.84
N ASN A 14 -2.60 -5.62 -12.29
CA ASN A 14 -3.88 -6.23 -12.71
C ASN A 14 -4.49 -7.15 -11.65
N SER A 15 -3.93 -7.17 -10.43
CA SER A 15 -4.38 -8.01 -9.33
C SER A 15 -5.78 -7.61 -8.85
N LYS A 16 -6.65 -8.61 -8.76
CA LYS A 16 -8.05 -8.49 -8.31
C LYS A 16 -8.34 -9.58 -7.30
N ALA A 17 -9.04 -9.25 -6.22
CA ALA A 17 -9.36 -10.20 -5.15
C ALA A 17 -10.15 -11.41 -5.65
N CYS A 18 -11.00 -11.21 -6.66
CA CYS A 18 -11.76 -12.30 -7.26
C CYS A 18 -10.93 -13.24 -8.16
N LYS A 19 -9.80 -12.77 -8.70
CA LYS A 19 -8.90 -13.54 -9.56
C LYS A 19 -7.68 -14.10 -8.83
N ASN A 20 -7.30 -13.48 -7.72
CA ASN A 20 -6.10 -13.77 -6.96
C ASN A 20 -6.52 -13.92 -5.49
N PRO A 21 -7.10 -15.07 -5.10
CA PRO A 21 -7.59 -15.29 -3.75
C PRO A 21 -6.47 -15.38 -2.71
N ASP A 22 -5.25 -15.75 -3.14
CA ASP A 22 -4.06 -15.86 -2.29
C ASP A 22 -3.44 -14.50 -1.95
N LEU A 23 -3.88 -13.43 -2.63
CA LEU A 23 -3.38 -12.08 -2.36
C LEU A 23 -4.26 -11.38 -1.33
N SER A 24 -3.60 -10.82 -0.32
CA SER A 24 -4.23 -9.90 0.61
C SER A 24 -4.31 -8.50 0.00
N PHE A 25 -5.41 -7.80 0.24
CA PHE A 25 -5.63 -6.42 -0.25
C PHE A 25 -5.73 -5.47 0.94
N HIS A 26 -4.68 -4.68 1.14
CA HIS A 26 -4.52 -3.79 2.27
C HIS A 26 -5.07 -2.40 1.93
N ARG A 27 -5.63 -1.72 2.93
CA ARG A 27 -6.06 -0.31 2.80
C ARG A 27 -4.87 0.59 3.04
N PHE A 28 -4.94 1.80 2.48
CA PHE A 28 -4.04 2.85 2.90
C PHE A 28 -4.32 3.24 4.35
N PRO A 29 -3.28 3.44 5.17
CA PRO A 29 -3.42 4.00 6.51
C PRO A 29 -4.08 5.38 6.46
N GLU A 30 -4.74 5.75 7.56
CA GLU A 30 -5.23 7.11 7.71
C GLU A 30 -4.06 8.08 7.93
N VAL A 31 -4.26 9.34 7.54
CA VAL A 31 -3.24 10.38 7.72
C VAL A 31 -2.97 10.54 9.21
N GLY A 32 -1.72 10.45 9.61
CA GLY A 32 -1.25 10.59 10.99
C GLY A 32 -1.51 9.38 11.89
N GLN A 33 -2.13 8.31 11.38
CA GLN A 33 -2.52 7.15 12.20
C GLN A 33 -1.33 6.29 12.60
N VAL A 34 -0.43 6.03 11.64
CA VAL A 34 0.74 5.18 11.86
C VAL A 34 1.97 5.92 11.38
N LYS A 35 2.89 6.16 12.31
CA LYS A 35 4.22 6.64 12.00
C LYS A 35 5.21 5.49 12.15
N VAL A 36 6.10 5.35 11.19
CA VAL A 36 7.12 4.31 11.18
C VAL A 36 8.49 4.96 11.11
N ASN A 37 9.49 4.33 11.75
CA ASN A 37 10.87 4.72 11.57
C ASN A 37 11.32 4.29 10.18
N HIS A 38 11.59 5.26 9.32
CA HIS A 38 12.08 5.04 7.97
C HIS A 38 13.55 5.44 7.90
N LEU A 39 14.40 4.52 7.45
CA LEU A 39 15.80 4.81 7.21
C LEU A 39 15.92 5.55 5.89
N ASN A 40 16.38 6.80 5.94
CA ASN A 40 16.62 7.58 4.73
C ASN A 40 17.92 7.14 4.02
N LYS A 41 18.15 7.68 2.83
CA LYS A 41 19.37 7.40 2.03
C LYS A 41 20.68 7.81 2.72
N PHE A 42 20.59 8.61 3.78
CA PHE A 42 21.73 9.07 4.58
C PHE A 42 21.95 8.21 5.84
N GLY A 43 21.22 7.10 6.00
CA GLY A 43 21.34 6.20 7.15
C GLY A 43 20.75 6.76 8.44
N GLN A 44 19.92 7.81 8.35
CA GLN A 44 19.24 8.39 9.50
C GLN A 44 17.81 7.82 9.59
N SER A 45 17.40 7.46 10.80
CA SER A 45 16.03 7.04 11.07
C SER A 45 15.15 8.26 11.26
N GLU A 46 14.16 8.42 10.39
CA GLU A 46 13.19 9.51 10.47
C GLU A 46 11.79 8.95 10.72
N LEU A 47 11.03 9.59 11.60
CA LEU A 47 9.67 9.20 11.91
C LEU A 47 8.73 9.75 10.82
N ILE A 48 8.36 8.90 9.86
CA ILE A 48 7.53 9.28 8.70
C ILE A 48 6.17 8.59 8.77
N ASP A 49 5.15 9.28 8.29
CA ASP A 49 3.81 8.73 8.12
C ASP A 49 3.83 7.55 7.12
N ARG A 50 3.30 6.39 7.54
CA ARG A 50 3.25 5.17 6.73
C ARG A 50 2.51 5.40 5.41
N ARG A 51 1.48 6.23 5.40
CA ARG A 51 0.74 6.57 4.18
C ARG A 51 1.62 7.29 3.17
N VAL A 52 2.45 8.23 3.62
CA VAL A 52 3.38 8.98 2.75
C VAL A 52 4.43 8.04 2.15
N LEU A 53 4.92 7.07 2.94
CA LEU A 53 5.83 6.05 2.43
C LEU A 53 5.18 5.19 1.35
N TRP A 54 3.94 4.74 1.58
CA TRP A 54 3.19 3.97 0.58
C TRP A 54 2.95 4.79 -0.69
N GLU A 55 2.55 6.06 -0.57
CA GLU A 55 2.36 6.96 -1.71
C GLU A 55 3.64 7.11 -2.54
N ARG A 56 4.79 7.29 -1.87
CA ARG A 56 6.11 7.40 -2.52
C ARG A 56 6.57 6.09 -3.15
N ALA A 57 6.47 4.98 -2.44
CA ALA A 57 6.94 3.67 -2.88
C ALA A 57 6.12 3.14 -4.06
N LEU A 58 4.79 3.26 -3.97
CA LEU A 58 3.85 2.76 -4.98
C LEU A 58 3.70 3.70 -6.18
N LYS A 59 4.29 4.90 -6.11
CA LYS A 59 4.26 5.94 -7.16
C LYS A 59 2.85 6.19 -7.69
N ILE A 60 1.86 6.26 -6.78
CA ILE A 60 0.48 6.51 -7.18
C ILE A 60 0.39 7.95 -7.67
N GLY A 61 0.35 8.14 -8.98
CA GLY A 61 0.24 9.46 -9.63
C GLY A 61 -1.11 10.16 -9.45
N LYS A 62 -1.90 9.77 -8.45
CA LYS A 62 -3.22 10.32 -8.11
C LYS A 62 -3.34 10.43 -6.60
N LYS A 63 -4.22 11.30 -6.12
CA LYS A 63 -4.53 11.43 -4.69
C LYS A 63 -5.05 10.09 -4.16
N VAL A 64 -4.38 9.54 -3.15
CA VAL A 64 -4.83 8.31 -2.49
C VAL A 64 -6.12 8.58 -1.72
N THR A 65 -7.08 7.66 -1.86
CA THR A 65 -8.35 7.69 -1.11
C THR A 65 -8.44 6.49 -0.17
N GLN A 66 -9.26 6.59 0.88
CA GLN A 66 -9.45 5.50 1.86
C GLN A 66 -10.05 4.21 1.24
N ASN A 67 -10.68 4.33 0.07
CA ASN A 67 -11.26 3.20 -0.65
C ASN A 67 -10.24 2.47 -1.53
N MET A 68 -9.07 3.07 -1.77
CA MET A 68 -8.01 2.42 -2.54
C MET A 68 -7.41 1.27 -1.74
N ARG A 69 -6.96 0.26 -2.48
CA ARG A 69 -6.37 -0.96 -1.94
C ARG A 69 -5.10 -1.31 -2.71
N VAL A 70 -4.17 -1.93 -2.02
CA VAL A 70 -2.90 -2.40 -2.59
C VAL A 70 -2.78 -3.87 -2.28
N CYS A 71 -2.43 -4.69 -3.27
CA CYS A 71 -2.22 -6.12 -3.04
C CYS A 71 -0.87 -6.38 -2.36
N SER A 72 -0.79 -7.47 -1.61
CA SER A 72 0.41 -7.90 -0.87
C SER A 72 1.67 -8.06 -1.73
N LEU A 73 1.55 -8.26 -3.05
CA LEU A 73 2.69 -8.30 -3.98
C LEU A 73 3.59 -7.05 -3.97
N HIS A 74 3.08 -5.91 -3.49
CA HIS A 74 3.84 -4.66 -3.45
C HIS A 74 4.54 -4.40 -2.11
N PHE A 75 4.46 -5.36 -1.20
CA PHE A 75 5.06 -5.28 0.12
C PHE A 75 5.93 -6.53 0.33
N VAL A 76 7.02 -6.37 1.07
CA VAL A 76 7.81 -7.50 1.56
C VAL A 76 7.12 -8.06 2.82
N GLU A 77 7.43 -9.30 3.22
CA GLU A 77 6.79 -9.95 4.39
C GLU A 77 6.77 -9.14 5.68
N ASP A 78 7.73 -8.24 5.82
CA ASP A 78 7.89 -7.36 6.98
C ASP A 78 7.11 -6.02 6.87
N ASP A 79 6.56 -5.70 5.69
CA ASP A 79 5.94 -4.40 5.38
C ASP A 79 4.39 -4.39 5.48
N TYR A 80 3.74 -5.54 5.71
CA TYR A 80 2.26 -5.67 5.75
C TYR A 80 1.63 -5.15 7.05
#